data_AF-A0A0C2GF72-F1
#
_entry.id   AF-A0A0C2GF72-F1
#
_cell.length_a   1.000
_cell.length_b   1.000
_cell.length_c   1.000
_cell.angle_alpha   90.00
_cell.angle_beta   90.00
_cell.angle_gamma   90.00
#
_symmetry.space_group_name_H-M   'P 1'
#
loop_
_entity.id
_entity.type
_entity.pdbx_description
1 polymer ?
#
loop_
_entity_poly.entity_id
_entity_poly.type
_entity_poly.pdbx_seq_one_letter_code
_entity_poly.pdbx_strand_id
1 'polypeptide(L)'
;MAGKPEQCYRIGCVVSLGTGRVPEAAVESLDLSVPKSFFDFASNIQDNLSLIGHLKNLLLDQIGRADGTIVECSRAWSYCISAPFFRYSPKLSYAVELDETDDLKLINIMWGTKVSIFKR
;
A
#
# COMPACT_ATOMS: atom_id res chain seq x y z
N MET A 1 15.15 46.16 0.73
CA MET A 1 13.90 45.36 0.68
C MET A 1 13.93 44.41 1.88
N ALA A 2 13.28 44.77 2.98
CA ALA A 2 13.24 43.94 4.18
C ALA A 2 12.25 42.79 3.97
N GLY A 3 12.76 41.56 3.86
CA GLY A 3 11.93 40.37 3.79
C GLY A 3 11.11 40.23 5.08
N LYS A 4 9.80 40.04 4.95
CA LYS A 4 8.93 39.72 6.09
C LYS A 4 9.46 38.45 6.78
N PRO A 5 9.55 38.40 8.12
CA PRO A 5 9.95 37.18 8.81
C PRO A 5 8.96 36.06 8.45
N GLU A 6 9.47 34.91 8.00
CA GLU A 6 8.65 33.71 7.79
C GLU A 6 7.94 33.37 9.10
N GLN A 7 6.62 33.46 9.07
CA GLN A 7 5.79 33.13 10.21
C GLN A 7 5.70 31.61 10.30
N CYS A 8 6.53 31.04 11.17
CA CYS A 8 6.63 29.59 11.33
C CYS A 8 5.42 29.09 12.16
N TYR A 9 4.45 28.48 11.48
CA TYR A 9 3.27 27.89 12.14
C TYR A 9 3.59 26.48 12.65
N ARG A 10 3.26 26.22 13.91
CA ARG A 10 3.41 24.88 14.49
C ARG A 10 2.29 23.96 13.98
N ILE A 11 2.67 22.82 13.41
CA ILE A 11 1.74 21.80 12.95
C ILE A 11 1.08 21.15 14.16
N GLY A 12 -0.25 21.25 14.25
CA GLY A 12 -1.03 20.71 15.37
C GLY A 12 -1.41 19.23 15.23
N CYS A 13 -1.54 18.72 14.01
CA CYS A 13 -1.72 17.29 13.71
C CYS A 13 -1.44 17.01 12.23
N VAL A 14 -1.17 15.74 11.91
CA VAL A 14 -1.04 15.26 10.53
C VAL A 14 -2.09 14.16 10.31
N VAL A 15 -2.95 14.37 9.32
CA VAL A 15 -3.97 13.39 8.92
C VAL A 15 -3.65 12.89 7.52
N SER A 16 -3.46 11.59 7.40
CA SER A 16 -3.18 10.90 6.14
C SER A 16 -4.40 10.08 5.74
N LEU A 17 -4.97 10.36 4.58
CA LEU A 17 -6.11 9.65 4.01
C LEU A 17 -5.63 8.78 2.84
N GLY A 18 -6.00 7.50 2.84
CA GLY A 18 -5.74 6.55 1.78
C GLY A 18 -7.01 6.22 1.01
N THR A 19 -6.86 5.79 -0.24
CA THR A 19 -7.95 5.37 -1.14
C THR A 19 -8.47 3.96 -0.84
N GLY A 20 -7.98 3.33 0.22
CA GLY A 20 -8.33 1.98 0.63
C GLY A 20 -7.26 0.97 0.28
N ARG A 21 -7.27 -0.15 1.01
CA ARG A 21 -6.37 -1.29 0.82
C ARG A 21 -7.12 -2.39 0.11
N VAL A 22 -6.62 -2.79 -1.05
CA VAL A 22 -7.07 -4.00 -1.74
C VAL A 22 -6.79 -5.20 -0.83
N PRO A 23 -7.72 -6.16 -0.71
CA PRO A 23 -7.48 -7.35 0.10
C PRO A 23 -6.26 -8.10 -0.44
N GLU A 24 -5.33 -8.47 0.44
CA GLU A 24 -4.18 -9.29 0.08
C GLU A 24 -4.70 -10.61 -0.49
N ALA A 25 -4.55 -10.82 -1.80
CA ALA A 25 -4.78 -12.12 -2.39
C ALA A 25 -3.82 -13.09 -1.70
N ALA A 26 -4.33 -14.21 -1.19
CA ALA A 26 -3.52 -15.24 -0.56
C ALA A 26 -2.50 -15.75 -1.58
N VAL A 27 -1.27 -15.25 -1.49
CA VAL A 27 -0.17 -15.80 -2.27
C VAL A 27 0.11 -17.16 -1.64
N GLU A 28 -0.17 -18.23 -2.39
CA GLU A 28 0.25 -19.58 -2.02
C GLU A 28 1.74 -19.53 -1.67
N SER A 29 2.08 -20.12 -0.52
CA SER A 29 3.40 -20.11 0.09
C SER A 29 4.50 -20.31 -0.97
N LEU A 30 5.21 -19.23 -1.28
CA LEU A 30 6.37 -19.28 -2.16
C LEU A 30 7.48 -20.03 -1.41
N ASP A 31 7.64 -21.33 -1.68
CA ASP A 31 8.74 -22.11 -1.14
C ASP A 31 10.01 -21.72 -1.91
N LEU A 32 10.69 -20.69 -1.40
CA LEU A 32 11.92 -20.12 -1.95
C LEU A 32 13.10 -21.07 -1.69
N SER A 33 13.09 -22.22 -2.37
CA SER A 33 14.29 -23.03 -2.52
C SER A 33 15.25 -22.31 -3.46
N VAL A 34 16.14 -21.49 -2.92
CA VAL A 34 17.19 -20.78 -3.67
C VAL A 34 18.02 -21.81 -4.45
N PRO A 35 17.90 -21.90 -5.79
CA PRO A 35 18.61 -22.91 -6.56
C PRO A 35 20.09 -22.56 -6.60
N LYS A 36 20.94 -23.46 -6.10
CA LYS A 36 22.38 -23.22 -5.93
C LYS A 36 23.19 -23.28 -7.25
N SER A 37 22.56 -23.51 -8.40
CA SER A 37 23.26 -23.72 -9.68
C SER A 37 22.49 -23.26 -10.92
N PHE A 38 23.17 -22.51 -11.79
CA PHE A 38 22.70 -22.07 -13.12
C PHE A 38 22.35 -23.22 -14.08
N PHE A 39 22.90 -24.42 -13.86
CA PHE A 39 22.64 -25.60 -14.70
C PHE A 39 21.24 -26.21 -14.49
N ASP A 40 20.64 -26.04 -13.30
CA ASP A 40 19.30 -26.54 -12.97
C ASP A 40 18.18 -25.59 -13.44
N PHE A 41 18.58 -24.44 -14.00
CA PHE A 41 17.68 -23.44 -14.56
C PHE A 41 17.16 -23.84 -15.95
N ALA A 42 17.91 -24.67 -16.67
CA ALA A 42 17.59 -25.09 -18.05
C ALA A 42 16.65 -26.30 -18.13
N SER A 43 16.64 -27.16 -17.09
CA SER A 43 15.73 -28.32 -16.98
C SER A 43 14.33 -27.92 -16.53
N ASN A 44 14.22 -26.90 -15.66
CA ASN A 44 12.98 -26.50 -15.00
C ASN A 44 12.48 -25.13 -15.49
N ILE A 45 12.59 -24.85 -16.79
CA ILE A 45 12.26 -23.54 -17.38
C ILE A 45 10.78 -23.18 -17.17
N GLN A 46 9.85 -24.14 -17.23
CA GLN A 46 8.43 -23.88 -17.02
C GLN A 46 8.12 -23.43 -15.58
N ASP A 47 8.65 -24.15 -14.59
CA ASP A 47 8.44 -23.82 -13.18
C ASP A 47 9.13 -22.49 -12.81
N ASN A 48 10.35 -22.28 -13.32
CA ASN A 48 11.09 -21.04 -13.15
C ASN A 48 10.40 -19.83 -13.80
N LEU A 49 9.74 -20.01 -14.96
CA LEU A 49 9.01 -18.92 -15.62
C LEU A 49 7.79 -18.49 -14.81
N SER A 50 7.05 -19.44 -14.22
CA SER A 50 5.97 -19.12 -13.28
C SER A 50 6.47 -18.42 -12.01
N LEU A 51 7.62 -18.84 -11.46
CA LEU A 51 8.24 -18.19 -10.31
C LEU A 51 8.69 -16.76 -10.62
N ILE A 52 9.30 -16.53 -11.78
CA ILE A 52 9.71 -15.18 -12.22
C ILE A 52 8.47 -14.30 -12.46
N GLY A 53 7.41 -14.85 -13.05
CA GLY A 53 6.13 -14.16 -13.23
C GLY A 53 5.49 -13.76 -11.90
N HIS A 54 5.48 -14.67 -10.92
CA HIS A 54 4.95 -14.41 -9.58
C HIS A 54 5.79 -13.39 -8.80
N LEU A 55 7.13 -13.48 -8.87
CA LEU A 55 8.02 -12.49 -8.27
C LEU A 55 7.87 -11.12 -8.93
N LYS A 56 7.68 -11.05 -10.25
CA LYS A 56 7.38 -9.80 -10.96
C LYS A 56 6.07 -9.19 -10.44
N ASN A 57 5.01 -9.98 -10.32
CA ASN A 57 3.73 -9.49 -9.81
C ASN A 57 3.83 -9.04 -8.35
N LEU A 58 4.58 -9.78 -7.51
CA LEU A 58 4.87 -9.39 -6.14
C LEU A 58 5.66 -8.08 -6.06
N LEU A 59 6.69 -7.92 -6.91
CA LEU A 59 7.45 -6.66 -6.97
C LEU A 59 6.59 -5.49 -7.45
N LEU A 60 5.73 -5.70 -8.45
CA LEU A 60 4.79 -4.68 -8.91
C LEU A 60 3.80 -4.29 -7.81
N ASP A 61 3.29 -5.26 -7.05
CA ASP A 61 2.43 -5.00 -5.90
C ASP A 61 3.19 -4.21 -4.82
N GLN A 62 4.43 -4.58 -4.50
CA GLN A 62 5.28 -3.84 -3.55
C GLN A 62 5.59 -2.40 -4.00
N ILE A 63 5.77 -2.16 -5.31
CA ILE A 63 6.01 -0.82 -5.86
C ILE A 63 4.72 0.01 -5.80
N GLY A 64 3.55 -0.59 -6.06
CA GLY A 64 2.25 0.06 -6.00
C GLY A 64 1.71 0.29 -4.59
N ARG A 65 2.31 -0.34 -3.57
CA ARG A 65 1.90 -0.20 -2.17
C ARG A 65 2.16 1.22 -1.65
N ALA A 66 1.11 2.03 -1.67
CA ALA A 66 1.06 3.33 -0.99
C ALA A 66 0.94 3.22 0.55
N ASP A 67 0.84 2.01 1.09
CA ASP A 67 0.75 1.71 2.52
C ASP A 67 1.93 0.82 2.95
N GLY A 68 2.54 1.13 4.11
CA GLY A 68 3.70 0.42 4.64
C GLY A 68 4.76 1.38 5.19
N THR A 69 6.01 1.15 4.82
CA THR A 69 7.20 1.88 5.32
C THR A 69 7.10 3.40 5.17
N ILE A 70 6.47 3.90 4.09
CA ILE A 70 6.30 5.34 3.87
C ILE A 70 5.36 5.99 4.91
N VAL A 71 4.35 5.26 5.36
CA VAL A 71 3.41 5.71 6.41
C VAL A 71 4.10 5.68 7.77
N GLU A 72 4.94 4.67 8.02
CA GLU A 72 5.74 4.57 9.24
C GLU A 72 6.79 5.69 9.32
N CYS A 73 7.47 5.97 8.21
CA CYS A 73 8.37 7.09 8.09
C CYS A 73 7.62 8.41 8.37
N SER A 74 6.47 8.63 7.73
CA SER A 74 5.65 9.83 7.97
C SER A 74 5.20 9.96 9.43
N ARG A 75 4.88 8.83 10.09
CA ARG A 75 4.56 8.79 11.53
C ARG A 75 5.78 9.16 12.38
N ALA A 76 6.96 8.65 12.05
CA ALA A 76 8.20 8.98 12.76
C ALA A 76 8.56 10.47 12.60
N TRP A 77 8.44 11.02 11.40
CA TRP A 77 8.64 12.46 11.14
C TRP A 77 7.62 13.32 11.90
N SER A 78 6.35 12.90 11.91
CA SER A 78 5.29 13.59 12.68
C SER A 78 5.60 13.57 14.18
N TYR A 79 6.14 12.45 14.68
CA TYR A 79 6.59 12.34 16.06
C TYR A 79 7.75 13.30 16.37
N CYS A 80 8.72 13.44 15.46
CA CYS A 80 9.84 14.39 15.60
C CYS A 80 9.36 15.85 15.73
N ILE A 81 8.31 16.24 15.02
CA ILE A 81 7.72 17.59 15.10
C ILE A 81 6.68 17.74 16.23
N SER A 82 6.56 16.74 17.11
CA SER A 82 5.57 16.70 18.20
C SER A 82 4.12 16.88 17.72
N ALA A 83 3.80 16.37 16.52
CA ALA A 83 2.46 16.39 15.95
C ALA A 83 1.85 14.97 15.95
N PRO A 84 0.62 14.78 16.45
CA PRO A 84 -0.07 13.50 16.37
C PRO A 84 -0.38 13.13 14.91
N PHE A 85 -0.13 11.85 14.56
CA PHE A 85 -0.32 11.31 13.21
C PHE A 85 -1.48 10.32 13.15
N PHE A 86 -2.47 10.60 12.31
CA PHE A 86 -3.63 9.73 12.08
C PHE A 86 -3.66 9.25 10.63
N ARG A 87 -3.69 7.93 10.41
CA ARG A 87 -3.87 7.32 9.09
C ARG A 87 -5.23 6.66 9.00
N TYR A 88 -5.99 6.97 7.95
CA TYR A 88 -7.25 6.33 7.60
C TYR A 88 -7.10 5.67 6.23
N SER A 89 -7.24 4.35 6.17
CA SER A 89 -7.21 3.59 4.92
C SER A 89 -8.12 2.36 5.09
N PRO A 90 -9.36 2.39 4.57
CA PRO A 90 -10.32 1.29 4.74
C PRO A 90 -9.84 0.04 4.01
N LYS A 91 -10.09 -1.16 4.56
CA LYS A 91 -9.88 -2.40 3.81
C LYS A 91 -11.05 -2.60 2.85
N LEU A 92 -10.77 -2.67 1.56
CA LEU A 92 -11.76 -2.94 0.53
C LEU A 92 -12.09 -4.43 0.51
N SER A 93 -13.31 -4.77 0.11
CA SER A 93 -13.76 -6.17 0.02
C SER A 93 -13.34 -6.85 -1.29
N TYR A 94 -13.04 -6.07 -2.32
CA TYR A 94 -12.62 -6.54 -3.64
C TYR A 94 -11.66 -5.53 -4.27
N ALA A 95 -10.90 -5.97 -5.26
CA ALA A 95 -10.03 -5.10 -6.05
C ALA A 95 -10.88 -4.19 -6.95
N VAL A 96 -10.55 -2.90 -6.94
CA VAL A 96 -11.23 -1.87 -7.74
C VAL A 96 -10.16 -1.18 -8.56
N GLU A 97 -10.36 -1.15 -9.87
CA GLU A 97 -9.45 -0.46 -10.78
C GLU A 97 -9.65 1.06 -10.68
N LEU A 98 -8.63 1.84 -11.03
CA LEU A 98 -8.70 3.31 -10.94
C LEU A 98 -9.72 3.93 -11.91
N ASP A 99 -10.05 3.22 -12.99
CA ASP A 99 -10.99 3.62 -14.04
C ASP A 99 -12.39 3.02 -13.88
N GLU A 100 -12.70 2.48 -12.69
CA GLU A 100 -14.03 1.93 -12.41
C GLU A 100 -15.11 3.03 -12.45
N THR A 101 -16.12 2.81 -13.31
CA THR A 101 -17.25 3.74 -13.50
C THR A 101 -18.60 3.13 -13.13
N ASP A 102 -18.63 1.88 -12.66
CA ASP A 102 -19.85 1.24 -12.18
C ASP A 102 -20.28 1.78 -10.82
N ASP A 103 -21.41 2.48 -10.80
CA ASP A 103 -22.00 3.08 -9.61
C ASP A 103 -22.23 2.07 -8.47
N LEU A 104 -22.60 0.82 -8.79
CA LEU A 104 -22.86 -0.20 -7.78
C LEU A 104 -21.58 -0.55 -7.02
N LYS A 105 -20.46 -0.64 -7.74
CA LYS A 105 -19.15 -0.86 -7.11
C LYS A 105 -18.72 0.36 -6.31
N LEU A 106 -18.91 1.57 -6.84
CA LEU A 106 -18.57 2.79 -6.11
C LEU A 106 -19.35 2.91 -4.79
N ILE A 107 -20.66 2.65 -4.82
CA ILE A 107 -21.51 2.64 -3.62
C ILE A 107 -21.02 1.62 -2.60
N ASN A 108 -20.61 0.42 -3.04
CA ASN A 108 -20.13 -0.61 -2.14
C ASN A 108 -18.80 -0.23 -1.47
N ILE A 109 -17.89 0.46 -2.19
CA ILE A 109 -16.65 1.02 -1.62
C ILE A 109 -16.96 2.10 -0.57
N MET A 110 -17.90 3.00 -0.88
CA MET A 110 -18.33 4.04 0.07
C MET A 110 -18.96 3.43 1.32
N TRP A 111 -19.78 2.39 1.16
CA TRP A 111 -20.37 1.65 2.27
C TRP A 111 -19.31 0.96 3.12
N GLY A 112 -18.38 0.23 2.51
CA GLY A 112 -17.26 -0.41 3.21
C GLY A 112 -16.41 0.61 4.00
N THR A 113 -16.19 1.79 3.41
CA THR A 113 -15.50 2.89 4.08
C THR A 113 -16.29 3.38 5.29
N LYS A 114 -17.61 3.60 5.17
CA LYS A 114 -18.47 4.00 6.28
C LYS A 114 -18.47 2.99 7.42
N VAL A 115 -18.54 1.69 7.10
CA VAL A 115 -18.46 0.61 8.09
C VAL A 115 -17.11 0.64 8.82
N SER A 116 -16.00 0.89 8.10
CA SER A 116 -14.68 0.98 8.73
C SER A 116 -14.54 2.15 9.71
N ILE A 117 -15.23 3.26 9.45
CA ILE A 117 -15.26 4.42 10.36
C ILE A 117 -16.07 4.10 11.60
N PHE A 118 -17.19 3.38 11.46
CA PHE A 118 -18.07 3.03 12.58
C PHE A 118 -17.52 1.90 13.47
N LYS A 119 -16.73 0.98 12.92
CA LYS A 119 -16.18 -0.17 13.65
C LYS A 119 -14.98 0.19 14.56
N ARG A 120 -14.68 1.46 14.72
CA ARG A 120 -13.55 1.96 15.50
C ARG A 120 -13.99 2.42 16.87
#